data_AF-A0A0F9Q263-F1
#
_entry.id   AF-A0A0F9Q263-F1
#
_cell.length_a   1.000
_cell.length_b   1.000
_cell.length_c   1.000
_cell.angle_alpha   90.00
_cell.angle_beta   90.00
_cell.angle_gamma   90.00
#
_symmetry.space_group_name_H-M   'P 1'
#
loop_
_entity.id
_entity.type
_entity.pdbx_description
1 polymer ?
#
loop_
_entity_poly.entity_id
_entity_poly.type
_entity_poly.pdbx_seq_one_letter_code
_entity_poly.pdbx_strand_id
1 'polypeptide(L)' 'MAKKKVVTWFYYNGGFWIRIFGYGVSIIDKNKHRPLFSERNGLRKVFRIGRWGIGLLNDNSRSRVT' A
#
# COMPACT_ATOMS: atom_id res chain seq x y z
N MET A 1 17.05 15.36 -13.00
CA MET A 1 15.58 15.50 -12.86
C MET A 1 14.93 14.14 -13.11
N ALA A 2 14.50 13.41 -12.08
CA ALA A 2 13.84 12.12 -12.28
C ALA A 2 12.45 12.35 -12.89
N LYS A 3 12.20 11.80 -14.09
CA LYS A 3 10.88 11.84 -14.74
C LYS A 3 9.86 11.21 -13.80
N LYS A 4 8.97 12.02 -13.22
CA LYS A 4 7.92 11.54 -12.31
C LYS A 4 6.95 10.69 -13.13
N LYS A 5 7.01 9.36 -12.99
CA LYS A 5 6.08 8.46 -13.68
C LYS A 5 4.67 8.77 -13.18
N VAL A 6 3.79 9.15 -14.09
CA VAL A 6 2.42 9.60 -13.80
C VAL A 6 1.59 8.46 -13.21
N VAL A 7 1.72 7.27 -13.77
CA VAL A 7 1.08 6.05 -13.29
C VAL A 7 2.14 4.97 -13.11
N THR A 8 2.11 4.27 -11.98
CA THR A 8 2.91 3.08 -11.73
C THR A 8 2.03 2.05 -11.04
N TRP A 9 2.09 0.81 -11.48
CA TRP A 9 1.30 -0.27 -10.89
C TRP A 9 2.16 -1.53 -10.84
N PHE A 10 1.80 -2.43 -9.94
CA PHE A 10 2.47 -3.71 -9.79
C PHE A 10 1.48 -4.72 -9.20
N TYR A 11 1.52 -5.94 -9.72
CA TYR A 11 0.72 -7.04 -9.24
C TYR A 11 1.64 -8.18 -8.82
N TYR A 12 1.22 -8.92 -7.81
CA TYR A 12 1.92 -10.08 -7.28
C TYR A 12 0.91 -11.09 -6.74
N ASN A 13 1.38 -12.28 -6.38
CA ASN A 13 0.46 -13.32 -5.91
C ASN A 13 -0.20 -12.90 -4.58
N GLY A 14 -1.51 -12.65 -4.62
CA GLY A 14 -2.29 -12.24 -3.45
C GLY A 14 -2.28 -10.74 -3.17
N GLY A 15 -1.91 -9.89 -4.13
CA GLY A 15 -2.09 -8.45 -4.00
C GLY A 15 -1.69 -7.66 -5.23
N PHE A 16 -2.11 -6.41 -5.27
CA PHE A 16 -1.64 -5.44 -6.25
C PHE A 16 -1.62 -4.05 -5.63
N TRP A 17 -0.82 -3.17 -6.20
CA TRP A 17 -0.87 -1.76 -5.87
C TRP A 17 -0.78 -0.91 -7.12
N ILE A 18 -1.43 0.25 -7.06
CA ILE A 18 -1.40 1.26 -8.11
C ILE A 18 -1.08 2.61 -7.47
N ARG A 19 -0.26 3.40 -8.16
CA ARG A 19 0.10 4.77 -7.82
C ARG A 19 -0.18 5.68 -9.01
N ILE A 20 -0.85 6.78 -8.72
CA ILE A 20 -1.22 7.83 -9.67
C ILE A 20 -0.78 9.16 -9.04
N PHE A 21 0.10 9.90 -9.71
CA PHE A 21 0.63 11.20 -9.27
C PHE A 21 1.26 11.25 -7.85
N GLY A 22 1.70 10.12 -7.30
CA GLY A 22 2.31 10.03 -5.96
C GLY A 22 1.36 9.60 -4.85
N TYR A 23 0.06 9.53 -5.14
CA TYR A 23 -0.91 8.85 -4.28
C TYR A 23 -1.14 7.44 -4.80
N GLY A 24 -1.33 6.48 -3.92
CA GLY A 24 -1.58 5.12 -4.34
C GLY A 24 -2.50 4.35 -3.40
N VAL A 25 -2.99 3.25 -3.94
CA VAL A 25 -3.80 2.28 -3.22
C VAL A 25 -3.14 0.93 -3.37
N SER A 26 -3.05 0.21 -2.25
CA SER A 26 -2.63 -1.18 -2.18
C SER A 26 -3.82 -2.04 -1.80
N ILE A 27 -4.02 -3.14 -2.51
CA ILE A 27 -5.04 -4.14 -2.20
C ILE A 27 -4.32 -5.47 -2.00
N ILE A 28 -4.55 -6.10 -0.85
CA ILE A 28 -3.85 -7.30 -0.43
C ILE A 28 -4.87 -8.33 0.06
N ASP A 29 -4.77 -9.56 -0.40
CA ASP A 29 -5.53 -10.69 0.13
C ASP A 29 -4.94 -11.12 1.47
N LYS A 30 -5.71 -10.93 2.54
CA LYS A 30 -5.34 -11.24 3.93
C LYS A 30 -5.40 -12.73 4.27
N ASN A 31 -5.99 -13.56 3.42
CA ASN A 31 -5.90 -15.02 3.57
C ASN A 31 -4.53 -15.54 3.12
N LYS A 32 -3.98 -14.95 2.06
CA LYS A 32 -2.62 -15.26 1.57
C LYS A 32 -1.54 -14.53 2.34
N HIS A 33 -1.76 -13.25 2.65
CA HIS A 33 -0.81 -12.39 3.36
C HIS A 33 -1.41 -11.95 4.69
N ARG A 34 -1.04 -12.66 5.77
CA ARG A 34 -1.53 -12.34 7.12
C ARG A 34 -1.24 -10.86 7.45
N PRO A 35 -2.14 -10.19 8.18
CA PRO A 35 -1.95 -8.79 8.56
C PRO A 35 -0.65 -8.61 9.36
N LEU A 36 0.09 -7.55 9.01
CA LEU A 36 1.34 -7.20 9.67
C LEU A 36 1.09 -6.85 11.14
N PHE A 37 2.14 -6.90 11.97
CA PHE A 37 2.06 -6.46 13.37
C PHE A 37 1.44 -5.06 13.51
N SER A 38 1.83 -4.12 12.65
CA SER A 38 1.31 -2.75 12.67
C SER A 38 -0.17 -2.65 12.32
N GLU A 39 -0.70 -3.53 11.47
CA GLU A 39 -2.13 -3.58 11.15
C GLU A 39 -2.93 -4.21 12.30
N ARG A 40 -2.38 -5.24 12.95
CA ARG A 40 -3.03 -5.92 14.09
C ARG A 40 -3.13 -5.03 15.33
N ASN A 41 -2.13 -4.19 15.56
CA ASN A 41 -2.10 -3.28 16.70
C ASN A 41 -2.64 -1.88 16.39
N GLY A 42 -3.32 -1.69 15.25
CA GLY A 42 -3.95 -0.41 14.89
C GLY A 42 -2.98 0.72 14.52
N LEU A 43 -1.67 0.47 14.49
CA LEU A 43 -0.63 1.44 14.11
C LEU A 43 -0.70 1.82 12.63
N ARG A 44 -1.22 0.92 11.79
CA ARG A 44 -1.45 1.16 10.37
C ARG A 44 -2.94 1.03 10.07
N LYS A 45 -3.54 2.12 9.61
CA LYS A 45 -4.93 2.13 9.13
C LYS A 45 -5.02 1.43 7.77
N VAL A 46 -5.72 0.30 7.75
CA VAL A 46 -6.03 -0.46 6.54
C VAL A 46 -7.52 -0.78 6.58
N PHE A 47 -8.22 -0.46 5.50
CA PHE A 47 -9.64 -0.77 5.38
C PHE A 47 -9.81 -2.23 4.99
N ARG A 48 -10.57 -3.01 5.75
CA ARG A 48 -10.73 -4.45 5.50
C ARG A 48 -12.15 -4.75 5.04
N ILE A 49 -12.27 -5.41 3.88
CA ILE A 49 -13.53 -5.89 3.34
C ILE A 49 -13.38 -7.39 3.10
N GLY A 50 -13.90 -8.19 4.04
CA GLY A 50 -13.76 -9.65 4.03
C GLY A 50 -12.29 -10.09 4.00
N ARG A 51 -11.91 -10.79 2.92
CA ARG A 51 -10.53 -11.26 2.71
C ARG A 51 -9.57 -10.17 2.21
N TRP A 52 -10.06 -9.02 1.76
CA TRP A 52 -9.24 -7.97 1.16
C TRP A 52 -8.89 -6.88 2.18
N GLY A 53 -7.62 -6.46 2.19
CA GLY A 53 -7.15 -5.28 2.92
C GLY A 53 -6.71 -4.19 1.95
N ILE A 54 -7.27 -3.00 2.10
CA ILE A 54 -7.04 -1.82 1.25
C ILE A 54 -6.28 -0.79 2.07
N GLY A 55 -5.06 -0.47 1.64
CA GLY A 55 -4.18 0.48 2.30
C GLY A 55 -3.82 1.64 1.39
N LEU A 56 -3.83 2.86 1.92
CA LEU A 56 -3.34 4.05 1.23
C LEU A 56 -1.81 4.08 1.22
N LEU A 57 -1.25 4.44 0.07
CA LEU A 57 0.18 4.65 -0.16
C LEU A 57 0.40 6.14 -0.40
N ASN A 58 1.15 6.80 0.47
CA ASN A 58 1.59 8.17 0.25
C ASN A 58 3.09 8.18 -0.10
N ASP A 59 3.49 9.12 -0.95
CA ASP A 59 4.89 9.39 -1.33
C ASP A 59 5.78 9.90 -0.18
N ASN A 60 5.25 9.96 1.04
CA ASN A 60 5.92 10.61 2.17
C ASN A 60 7.01 9.75 2.84
N SER A 61 7.46 8.66 2.21
CA SER A 61 8.51 7.79 2.76
C SER A 61 9.93 8.29 2.45
N ARG A 62 10.11 9.50 1.89
CA ARG A 62 11.42 10.13 1.63
C ARG A 62 11.78 11.26 2.60
N SER A 63 10.95 11.57 3.61
CA SER A 63 11.12 12.76 4.47
C SER A 63 11.46 12.44 5.93
N ARG A 64 11.87 11.21 6.28
CA ARG A 64 12.27 10.82 7.64
C ARG A 64 13.68 10.24 7.72
N VAL A 65 14.63 10.90 7.06
CA VAL A 65 16.06 10.79 7.41
C VAL A 65 16.58 12.22 7.54
N THR A 66 16.33 12.81 8.70
CA THR A 66 17.08 13.94 9.26
C THR A 66 17.26 13.65 10.74
#